data_AF-A0A6A0GTX9-F1
#
_entry.id   AF-A0A6A0GTX9-F1
#
_cell.length_a   1.000
_cell.length_b   1.000
_cell.length_c   1.000
_cell.angle_alpha   90.00
_cell.angle_beta   90.00
_cell.angle_gamma   90.00
#
_symmetry.space_group_name_H-M   'P 1'
#
loop_
_entity.id
_entity.type
_entity.pdbx_description
1 polymer ?
#
loop_
_entity_poly.entity_id
_entity_poly.type
_entity_poly.pdbx_seq_one_letter_code
_entity_poly.pdbx_strand_id
1 'polypeptide(L)'
;MLGRVVAALSFGKKPITYRDSKLTMLLQDFLKGTCYIVMLACVSPADNSRVATLKTLTFANRAKMVHFDQKAAEIAQLKPETVNFDGPNPSKLRAVNFDGPV
;
A
#
# COMPACT_ATOMS: atom_id res chain seq x y z
N MET A 1 19.94 11.57 -7.09
CA MET A 1 18.69 11.35 -7.86
C MET A 1 17.70 10.50 -7.05
N LEU A 2 18.00 9.26 -6.64
CA LEU A 2 17.10 8.48 -5.75
C LEU A 2 16.75 9.16 -4.42
N GLY A 3 17.73 9.84 -3.81
CA GLY A 3 17.53 10.62 -2.58
C GLY A 3 16.39 11.64 -2.64
N ARG A 4 16.17 12.24 -3.82
CA ARG A 4 15.10 13.24 -4.04
C ARG A 4 13.73 12.59 -4.11
N VAL A 5 13.63 11.44 -4.79
CA VAL A 5 12.40 10.66 -4.91
C VAL A 5 11.95 10.16 -3.53
N VAL A 6 12.85 9.58 -2.75
CA VAL A 6 12.55 9.10 -1.39
C VAL A 6 12.14 10.25 -0.46
N ALA A 7 12.82 11.39 -0.55
CA ALA A 7 12.41 12.56 0.23
C ALA A 7 11.01 13.05 -0.17
N ALA A 8 10.73 13.16 -1.47
CA ALA A 8 9.41 13.58 -1.96
C ALA A 8 8.30 12.61 -1.52
N LEU A 9 8.56 11.30 -1.58
CA LEU A 9 7.66 10.25 -1.10
C LEU A 9 7.42 10.32 0.41
N SER A 10 8.48 10.50 1.20
CA SER A 10 8.38 10.61 2.67
C SER A 10 7.57 11.84 3.10
N PHE A 11 7.61 12.94 2.35
CA PHE A 11 6.84 14.16 2.65
C PHE A 11 5.49 14.21 1.92
N GLY A 12 5.10 13.19 1.16
CA GLY A 12 3.86 13.19 0.36
C GLY A 12 3.79 14.29 -0.70
N LYS A 13 4.93 14.86 -1.14
CA LYS A 13 4.96 15.97 -2.10
C LYS A 13 4.71 15.48 -3.53
N LYS A 14 3.87 16.20 -4.29
CA LYS A 14 3.60 15.96 -5.72
C LYS A 14 3.91 17.23 -6.53
N PRO A 15 4.47 17.13 -7.76
CA PRO A 15 4.78 15.89 -8.50
C PRO A 15 6.11 15.24 -8.09
N ILE A 16 6.18 13.91 -8.15
CA ILE A 16 7.42 13.14 -7.89
C ILE A 16 8.08 12.81 -9.23
N THR A 17 9.34 13.24 -9.42
CA THR A 17 10.10 13.02 -10.66
C THR A 17 10.91 11.72 -10.61
N TYR A 18 10.38 10.68 -11.25
CA TYR A 18 11.06 9.39 -11.42
C TYR A 18 12.00 9.36 -12.63
N ARG A 19 11.91 10.36 -13.52
CA ARG A 19 12.61 10.41 -14.81
C ARG A 19 14.05 10.92 -14.73
N ASP A 20 14.50 11.34 -13.56
CA ASP A 20 15.87 11.85 -13.37
C ASP A 20 16.92 10.77 -13.66
N SER A 21 16.58 9.48 -13.48
CA SER A 21 17.50 8.37 -13.75
C SER A 21 16.77 7.11 -14.22
N LYS A 22 17.44 6.27 -15.02
CA LYS A 22 16.91 4.95 -15.43
C LYS A 22 16.56 4.08 -14.21
N LEU A 23 17.36 4.15 -13.15
CA LEU A 23 17.10 3.42 -11.89
C LEU A 23 15.76 3.82 -11.27
N THR A 24 15.50 5.13 -11.12
CA THR A 24 14.24 5.62 -10.54
C THR A 24 13.04 5.41 -11.46
N MET A 25 13.25 5.29 -12.78
CA MET A 25 12.19 4.92 -13.72
C MET A 25 11.80 3.45 -13.58
N LEU A 26 12.77 2.53 -13.48
CA LEU A 26 12.50 1.11 -13.24
C LEU A 26 11.87 0.88 -11.87
N LEU A 27 12.31 1.62 -10.86
CA LEU A 27 11.76 1.53 -9.51
C LEU A 27 10.42 2.24 -9.33
N GLN A 28 9.94 2.96 -10.36
CA GLN A 28 8.74 3.76 -10.26
C GLN A 28 7.52 2.93 -9.84
N ASP A 29 7.36 1.74 -10.43
CA ASP A 29 6.17 0.91 -10.20
C ASP A 29 6.17 0.30 -8.80
N PHE A 30 7.36 -0.01 -8.28
CA PHE A 30 7.51 -0.46 -6.89
C PHE A 30 7.30 0.69 -5.90
N LEU A 31 7.75 1.91 -6.23
CA LEU A 31 7.69 3.07 -5.34
C LEU A 31 6.35 3.83 -5.33
N LYS A 32 5.44 3.54 -6.26
CA LYS A 32 4.13 4.20 -6.39
C LYS A 32 2.94 3.38 -5.87
N GLY A 33 3.13 2.10 -5.54
CA GLY A 33 2.03 1.15 -5.42
C GLY A 33 2.08 0.20 -4.22
N THR A 34 1.40 -0.93 -4.38
CA THR A 34 1.15 -1.99 -3.38
C THR A 34 2.31 -2.99 -3.28
N CYS A 35 3.54 -2.50 -3.19
CA CYS A 35 4.71 -3.37 -3.06
C CYS A 35 5.21 -3.40 -1.62
N TYR A 36 5.77 -4.53 -1.21
CA TYR A 36 6.61 -4.63 -0.02
C TYR A 36 8.04 -4.27 -0.41
N ILE A 37 8.54 -3.14 0.09
CA ILE A 37 9.91 -2.69 -0.17
C ILE A 37 10.72 -2.81 1.10
N VAL A 38 11.88 -3.48 0.99
CA VAL A 38 12.87 -3.59 2.06
C VAL A 38 14.13 -2.89 1.61
N MET A 39 14.67 -2.01 2.45
CA MET A 39 15.97 -1.38 2.24
C MET A 39 17.00 -2.01 3.19
N LEU A 40 18.09 -2.53 2.62
CA LEU A 40 19.25 -3.00 3.38
C LEU A 40 20.32 -1.90 3.40
N ALA A 41 20.65 -1.42 4.61
CA ALA A 41 21.65 -0.39 4.82
C ALA A 41 23.01 -1.02 5.16
N CYS A 42 23.86 -1.22 4.15
CA CYS A 42 25.22 -1.69 4.35
C CYS A 42 26.09 -0.53 4.84
N VAL A 43 26.66 -0.66 6.04
CA VAL A 43 27.50 0.35 6.67
C VAL A 43 28.81 -0.26 7.18
N SER A 44 29.86 0.54 7.22
CA SER A 44 31.16 0.14 7.76
C SER A 44 31.35 0.69 9.17
N PRO A 45 31.92 -0.11 10.11
CA PRO A 45 32.22 0.35 11.46
C PRO A 45 33.51 1.17 11.58
N ALA A 46 34.30 1.28 10.50
CA ALA A 46 35.57 2.00 10.53
C ALA A 46 35.38 3.52 10.69
N ASP A 47 36.26 4.18 11.47
CA ASP A 47 36.12 5.62 11.78
C ASP A 47 36.24 6.51 10.53
N ASN A 48 37.10 6.12 9.58
CA ASN A 48 37.21 6.81 8.29
C ASN A 48 35.90 6.83 7.47
N SER A 49 35.00 5.88 7.75
CA SER A 49 33.71 5.72 7.07
C SER A 49 32.55 6.32 7.86
N ARG A 50 32.79 6.89 9.04
CA ARG A 50 31.77 7.42 9.94
C ARG A 50 30.83 8.43 9.27
N VAL A 51 31.36 9.32 8.43
CA VAL A 51 30.56 10.31 7.70
C VAL A 51 29.65 9.64 6.66
N ALA A 52 30.15 8.64 5.94
CA ALA A 52 29.37 7.89 4.96
C ALA A 52 28.29 7.05 5.64
N THR A 53 28.64 6.36 6.73
CA THR A 53 27.72 5.59 7.58
C THR A 53 26.56 6.46 8.08
N LEU A 54 26.84 7.66 8.60
CA LEU A 54 25.80 8.61 9.02
C LEU A 54 24.87 9.01 7.87
N LYS A 55 25.42 9.26 6.66
CA LYS A 55 24.61 9.59 5.48
C LYS A 55 23.69 8.44 5.08
N THR A 56 24.19 7.20 5.10
CA THR A 56 23.40 6.00 4.81
C THR A 56 22.27 5.82 5.81
N LEU A 57 22.55 5.93 7.11
CA LEU A 57 21.53 5.82 8.17
C LEU A 57 20.49 6.93 8.07
N THR A 58 20.91 8.17 7.78
CA THR A 58 19.99 9.30 7.59
C THR A 58 19.09 9.10 6.38
N PHE A 59 19.59 8.48 5.31
CA PHE A 59 18.78 8.12 4.16
C PHE A 59 17.80 6.98 4.50
N ALA A 60 18.27 5.92 5.18
CA ALA A 60 17.42 4.82 5.63
C ALA A 60 16.29 5.29 6.55
N ASN A 61 16.59 6.22 7.48
CA ASN A 61 15.58 6.79 8.37
C ASN A 61 14.47 7.53 7.60
N ARG A 62 14.84 8.27 6.53
CA ARG A 62 13.84 8.90 5.65
C ARG A 62 13.07 7.89 4.81
N ALA A 63 13.74 6.86 4.30
CA ALA A 63 13.11 5.80 3.53
C ALA A 63 12.04 5.04 4.34
N LYS A 64 12.28 4.85 5.64
CA LYS A 64 11.31 4.24 6.57
C LYS A 64 9.98 5.01 6.65
N MET A 65 10.00 6.33 6.43
CA MET A 65 8.82 7.19 6.53
C MET A 65 7.96 7.18 5.25
N VAL A 66 8.39 6.46 4.21
CA VAL A 66 7.59 6.34 2.98
C VAL A 66 6.41 5.40 3.26
N HIS A 67 5.20 5.93 3.09
CA HIS A 67 3.97 5.15 3.23
C HIS A 67 3.64 4.47 1.90
N PHE A 68 3.50 3.15 1.94
CA PHE A 68 3.00 2.35 0.83
C PHE A 68 1.60 1.85 1.21
N ASP A 69 0.59 2.13 0.40
CA ASP A 69 -0.79 1.71 0.66
C ASP A 69 -0.95 0.22 0.34
N GLN A 70 -0.50 -0.64 1.26
CA GLN A 70 -0.48 -2.11 1.08
C GLN A 70 -1.88 -2.75 1.08
N LYS A 71 -2.89 -2.03 1.59
CA LYS A 71 -4.26 -2.53 1.75
C LYS A 71 -4.99 -2.82 0.43
N ALA A 72 -4.58 -2.24 -0.69
CA ALA A 72 -5.29 -2.44 -1.95
C ALA A 72 -5.01 -3.80 -2.62
N ALA A 73 -3.88 -4.45 -2.35
CA ALA A 73 -3.54 -5.73 -3.00
C ALA A 73 -4.30 -6.93 -2.41
N GLU A 74 -4.54 -6.93 -1.09
CA GLU A 74 -5.25 -8.02 -0.40
C GLU A 74 -6.78 -7.88 -0.52
N ILE A 75 -7.31 -6.66 -0.45
CA ILE A 75 -8.75 -6.39 -0.59
C ILE A 75 -9.24 -6.60 -2.04
N ALA A 76 -8.36 -6.51 -3.05
CA ALA A 76 -8.73 -6.81 -4.44
C ALA A 76 -8.96 -8.31 -4.70
N GLN A 77 -8.36 -9.20 -3.89
CA GLN A 77 -8.58 -10.65 -3.97
C GLN A 77 -9.77 -11.09 -3.10
N LEU A 78 -10.08 -10.33 -2.05
CA LEU A 78 -11.37 -10.39 -1.35
C LEU A 78 -12.39 -9.50 -2.07
N LYS A 79 -12.75 -9.84 -3.32
CA LYS A 79 -14.10 -9.46 -3.76
C LYS A 79 -15.03 -10.18 -2.80
N PRO A 80 -15.90 -9.50 -2.02
CA PRO A 80 -17.05 -10.19 -1.50
C PRO A 80 -17.75 -10.73 -2.75
N GLU A 81 -17.75 -12.04 -2.92
CA GLU A 81 -18.79 -12.68 -3.69
C GLU A 81 -20.07 -12.14 -3.07
N THR A 82 -20.70 -11.16 -3.73
CA THR A 82 -22.02 -10.70 -3.38
C THR A 82 -22.89 -11.90 -3.66
N VAL A 83 -23.02 -12.77 -2.67
CA VAL A 83 -24.09 -13.76 -2.63
C VAL A 83 -25.34 -12.90 -2.64
N ASN A 84 -25.91 -12.74 -3.83
CA ASN A 84 -27.22 -12.16 -4.00
C ASN A 84 -28.18 -13.13 -3.31
N PHE A 85 -28.43 -12.90 -2.03
CA PHE A 85 -29.67 -13.38 -1.43
C PHE A 85 -30.76 -12.50 -2.04
N ASP A 86 -31.31 -12.95 -3.15
CA ASP A 86 -32.68 -12.61 -3.55
C ASP A 86 -33.60 -13.15 -2.45
N GLY A 87 -33.60 -12.45 -1.31
CA GLY A 87 -34.47 -12.74 -0.18
C GLY A 87 -35.92 -12.50 -0.60
N PRO A 88 -36.87 -13.31 -0.14
CA PRO A 88 -38.26 -13.17 -0.53
C PRO A 88 -38.79 -11.82 -0.04
N ASN A 89 -39.28 -11.02 -0.98
CA ASN A 89 -39.83 -9.69 -0.77
C ASN A 89 -40.89 -9.70 0.36
N PRO A 90 -40.74 -8.89 1.43
CA PRO A 90 -41.59 -8.93 2.62
C PRO A 90 -43.06 -8.54 2.38
N SER A 91 -43.39 -8.05 1.18
CA SER A 91 -44.74 -7.61 0.82
C SER A 91 -45.70 -8.74 0.37
N LYS A 92 -45.28 -10.02 0.43
CA LYS A 92 -46.14 -11.19 0.10
C LYS A 92 -46.51 -12.09 1.30
N LEU A 93 -46.36 -11.63 2.54
CA LEU A 93 -46.91 -12.33 3.71
C LEU A 93 -48.44 -12.13 3.78
N ARG A 94 -49.18 -12.77 2.87
CA ARG A 94 -50.63 -12.90 3.01
C ARG A 94 -50.88 -14.00 4.04
N ALA A 95 -51.44 -13.60 5.18
CA ALA A 95 -51.82 -14.48 6.28
C ALA A 95 -52.59 -15.71 5.76
N VAL A 96 -52.07 -16.90 6.05
CA VAL A 96 -52.81 -18.14 5.95
C VAL A 96 -53.77 -18.18 7.12
N ASN A 97 -55.07 -17.94 6.86
CA ASN A 97 -56.14 -18.14 7.83
C ASN A 97 -56.27 -19.64 8.09
N PHE A 98 -56.09 -20.04 9.35
CA PHE A 98 -56.52 -21.35 9.84
C PHE A 98 -58.03 -21.29 10.13
N ASP A 99 -58.85 -21.38 9.07
CA ASP A 99 -60.29 -21.62 9.19
C ASP A 99 -60.64 -23.01 8.65
N GLY A 100 -60.73 -23.97 9.60
CA GLY A 100 -61.62 -25.13 9.64
C GLY A 100 -61.41 -26.34 8.71
N PRO A 101 -62.16 -27.47 8.93
CA PRO A 101 -62.82 -27.90 10.16
C PRO A 101 -62.40 -29.33 10.61
N VAL A 102 -62.55 -29.57 11.92
CA VAL A 102 -62.58 -30.83 12.72
C VAL A 102 -61.64 -31.98 12.34
#